data_AF-A0A4U9U100-F1
#
_entry.id   AF-A0A4U9U100-F1
#
_cell.length_a   1.000
_cell.length_b   1.000
_cell.length_c   1.000
_cell.angle_alpha   90.00
_cell.angle_beta   90.00
_cell.angle_gamma   90.00
#
_symmetry.space_group_name_H-M   'P 1'
#
loop_
_entity.id
_entity.type
_entity.pdbx_description
1 polymer ?
#
loop_
_entity_poly.entity_id
_entity_poly.type
_entity_poly.pdbx_seq_one_letter_code
_entity_poly.pdbx_strand_id
1 'polypeptide(L)'
;MLGRWFHEGLDAFEHTCPTGRPIYDSCYEQLIGYLAAPTEQEGLDEFIHACNQQHKQLKTQLEQGRDRLLEMHSNGGDKAQALAEAIAAQDNDVNLVSFALNLFDIVGINQEDRSDNLIVLTPSDHMLVPDFPGLPQDGCTVTFDREQALSREDAQFVSWEHPIIRNGLDLILSGDTGSCAVSLLKNKALPVGTLLVELVYVVEAQAPKHLQLTRFLPPTPIRMLMDRKGTNLAAQVEFESFNRQLNAVNRHTSSKLVNAVQQEVHVMLQQAESLVEEQARALIEQAKQEADDKLSTELARLEALKAVNPNIRDDEVEALEFNRKQVLINLNEAGWRLDAIRLVVVTHQ
;
A
#
# COMPACT_ATOMS: atom_id res chain seq x y z
N MET A 1 -45.64 -19.44 -18.09
CA MET A 1 -46.15 -19.40 -16.71
C MET A 1 -45.11 -18.83 -15.75
N LEU A 2 -44.01 -19.53 -15.41
CA LEU A 2 -42.99 -19.02 -14.47
C LEU A 2 -42.41 -17.66 -14.88
N GLY A 3 -42.09 -17.46 -16.16
CA GLY A 3 -41.63 -16.16 -16.65
C GLY A 3 -42.61 -15.02 -16.37
N ARG A 4 -43.92 -15.27 -16.51
CA ARG A 4 -44.97 -14.28 -16.19
C ARG A 4 -45.08 -14.04 -14.69
N TRP A 5 -44.99 -15.08 -13.87
CA TRP A 5 -45.04 -14.92 -12.41
C TRP A 5 -43.80 -14.18 -11.86
N PHE A 6 -42.59 -14.51 -12.34
CA PHE A 6 -41.37 -13.80 -11.96
C PHE A 6 -41.36 -12.35 -12.46
N HIS A 7 -41.85 -12.08 -13.68
CA HIS A 7 -41.88 -10.74 -14.24
C HIS A 7 -43.08 -9.92 -13.76
N GLU A 8 -44.30 -10.30 -14.13
CA GLU A 8 -45.53 -9.55 -13.85
C GLU A 8 -45.95 -9.66 -12.37
N GLY A 9 -45.66 -10.79 -11.71
CA GLY A 9 -46.03 -11.02 -10.32
C GLY A 9 -45.02 -10.46 -9.31
N LEU A 10 -43.72 -10.66 -9.54
CA LEU A 10 -42.67 -10.34 -8.59
C LEU A 10 -41.69 -9.26 -9.04
N ASP A 11 -41.74 -8.85 -10.31
CA ASP A 11 -40.82 -7.91 -10.94
C ASP A 11 -39.33 -8.26 -10.75
N ALA A 12 -39.04 -9.56 -10.75
CA ALA A 12 -37.74 -10.11 -10.37
C ALA A 12 -36.67 -10.04 -11.47
N PHE A 13 -37.05 -9.70 -12.71
CA PHE A 13 -36.10 -9.52 -13.81
C PHE A 13 -35.59 -8.08 -13.93
N GLU A 14 -36.44 -7.09 -13.66
CA GLU A 14 -36.06 -5.67 -13.74
C GLU A 14 -35.52 -5.16 -12.41
N HIS A 15 -35.92 -5.77 -11.30
CA HIS A 15 -35.53 -5.36 -9.95
C HIS A 15 -35.07 -6.53 -9.08
N THR A 16 -34.15 -6.26 -8.16
CA THR A 16 -33.82 -7.20 -7.08
C THR A 16 -35.05 -7.40 -6.20
N CYS A 17 -35.59 -8.61 -6.15
CA CYS A 17 -36.85 -8.91 -5.46
C CYS A 17 -36.64 -9.56 -4.08
N PRO A 18 -36.71 -8.80 -2.96
CA PRO A 18 -36.54 -9.35 -1.61
C PRO A 18 -37.79 -10.07 -1.09
N THR A 19 -38.93 -9.95 -1.78
CA THR A 19 -40.24 -10.47 -1.32
C THR A 19 -40.63 -11.79 -1.97
N GLY A 20 -39.83 -12.29 -2.93
CA GLY A 20 -40.16 -13.47 -3.73
C GLY A 20 -40.37 -14.73 -2.89
N ARG A 21 -39.53 -14.96 -1.87
CA ARG A 21 -39.64 -16.16 -1.01
C ARG A 21 -40.88 -16.14 -0.10
N PRO A 22 -41.17 -15.07 0.67
CA PRO A 22 -42.42 -14.97 1.42
C PRO A 22 -43.68 -15.17 0.56
N ILE A 23 -43.70 -14.60 -0.64
CA ILE A 23 -44.84 -14.72 -1.55
C ILE A 23 -44.95 -16.16 -2.07
N TYR A 24 -43.83 -16.75 -2.51
CA TYR A 24 -43.76 -18.15 -2.94
C TYR A 24 -44.31 -19.10 -1.88
N ASP A 25 -43.87 -18.97 -0.63
CA ASP A 25 -44.31 -19.85 0.45
C ASP A 25 -45.82 -19.69 0.73
N SER A 26 -46.35 -18.47 0.62
CA SER A 26 -47.78 -18.18 0.80
C SER A 26 -48.68 -18.69 -0.34
N CYS A 27 -48.15 -18.73 -1.56
CA CYS A 27 -48.89 -19.09 -2.77
C CYS A 27 -48.45 -20.44 -3.35
N TYR A 28 -47.69 -21.23 -2.59
CA TYR A 28 -46.98 -22.42 -3.05
C TYR A 28 -47.90 -23.43 -3.73
N GLU A 29 -48.98 -23.84 -3.06
CA GLU A 29 -49.89 -24.87 -3.59
C GLU A 29 -50.56 -24.43 -4.90
N GLN A 30 -50.97 -23.17 -4.99
CA GLN A 30 -51.59 -22.60 -6.19
C GLN A 30 -50.57 -22.50 -7.33
N LEU A 31 -49.35 -22.03 -7.03
CA LEU A 31 -48.28 -21.94 -8.01
C LEU A 31 -47.90 -23.33 -8.55
N ILE A 32 -47.73 -24.34 -7.69
CA ILE A 32 -47.46 -25.72 -8.09
C ILE A 32 -48.62 -26.30 -8.92
N GLY A 33 -49.87 -26.00 -8.59
CA GLY A 33 -51.04 -26.41 -9.38
C GLY A 33 -50.97 -25.93 -10.83
N TYR A 34 -50.70 -24.64 -11.04
CA TYR A 34 -50.51 -24.06 -12.37
C TYR A 34 -49.24 -24.58 -13.10
N LEU A 35 -48.23 -25.07 -12.37
CA LEU A 35 -47.05 -25.72 -12.97
C LEU A 35 -47.32 -27.16 -13.39
N ALA A 36 -48.14 -27.88 -12.62
CA ALA A 36 -48.51 -29.27 -12.89
C ALA A 36 -49.47 -29.40 -14.09
N ALA A 37 -50.32 -28.40 -14.33
CA ALA A 37 -51.30 -28.37 -15.44
C ALA A 37 -51.18 -27.08 -16.29
N PRO A 38 -50.11 -26.92 -17.10
CA PRO A 38 -49.81 -25.66 -17.80
C PRO A 38 -50.80 -25.27 -18.91
N THR A 39 -51.67 -26.21 -19.33
CA THR A 39 -52.75 -25.99 -20.29
C THR A 39 -54.00 -25.37 -19.66
N GLU A 40 -54.14 -25.45 -18.33
CA GLU A 40 -55.26 -24.84 -17.59
C GLU A 40 -54.82 -23.48 -17.06
N GLN A 41 -55.02 -22.43 -17.86
CA GLN A 41 -54.61 -21.07 -17.54
C GLN A 41 -55.74 -20.20 -16.96
N GLU A 42 -56.88 -20.81 -16.64
CA GLU A 42 -58.02 -20.11 -16.05
C GLU A 42 -57.64 -19.58 -14.65
N GLY A 43 -57.86 -18.28 -14.42
CA GLY A 43 -57.48 -17.60 -13.18
C GLY A 43 -55.99 -17.28 -13.01
N LEU A 44 -55.12 -17.64 -13.96
CA LEU A 44 -53.68 -17.36 -13.87
C LEU A 44 -53.38 -15.85 -13.81
N ASP A 45 -54.10 -15.05 -14.59
CA ASP A 45 -53.92 -13.58 -14.61
C ASP A 45 -54.33 -12.95 -13.26
N GLU A 46 -55.40 -13.45 -12.64
CA GLU A 46 -55.84 -13.01 -11.32
C GLU A 46 -54.84 -13.41 -10.23
N PHE A 47 -54.30 -14.63 -10.31
CA PHE A 47 -53.25 -15.12 -9.42
C PHE A 47 -51.97 -14.26 -9.51
N ILE A 48 -51.53 -13.94 -10.73
CA ILE A 48 -50.38 -13.06 -10.96
C ILE A 48 -50.65 -11.65 -10.41
N HIS A 49 -51.86 -11.11 -10.64
CA HIS A 49 -52.24 -9.82 -10.11
C HIS A 49 -52.24 -9.79 -8.58
N ALA A 50 -52.74 -10.84 -7.94
CA ALA A 50 -52.72 -10.98 -6.48
C ALA A 50 -51.28 -11.05 -5.93
N CYS A 51 -50.39 -11.81 -6.58
CA CYS A 51 -48.97 -11.86 -6.23
C CYS A 51 -48.31 -10.48 -6.36
N ASN A 52 -48.63 -9.72 -7.41
CA ASN A 52 -48.13 -8.35 -7.61
C ASN A 52 -48.61 -7.40 -6.51
N GLN A 53 -49.88 -7.49 -6.10
CA GLN A 53 -50.40 -6.69 -4.99
C GLN A 53 -49.66 -7.01 -3.68
N GLN A 54 -49.44 -8.29 -3.38
CA GLN A 54 -48.66 -8.70 -2.20
C GLN A 54 -47.20 -8.23 -2.29
N HIS A 55 -46.57 -8.35 -3.46
CA HIS A 55 -45.22 -7.83 -3.70
C HIS A 55 -45.12 -6.34 -3.39
N LYS A 56 -46.04 -5.53 -3.93
CA LYS A 56 -46.06 -4.08 -3.68
C LYS A 56 -46.26 -3.75 -2.21
N GLN A 57 -47.19 -4.43 -1.54
CA GLN A 57 -47.45 -4.23 -0.11
C GLN A 57 -46.22 -4.56 0.75
N LEU A 58 -45.61 -5.73 0.54
CA LEU A 58 -44.42 -6.15 1.27
C LEU A 58 -43.23 -5.23 0.99
N LYS A 59 -43.05 -4.79 -0.27
CA LYS A 59 -42.02 -3.83 -0.63
C LYS A 59 -42.18 -2.51 0.13
N THR A 60 -43.40 -1.96 0.18
CA THR A 60 -43.68 -0.74 0.95
C THR A 60 -43.44 -0.93 2.45
N GLN A 61 -43.80 -2.09 3.01
CA GLN A 61 -43.53 -2.39 4.42
C GLN A 61 -42.03 -2.44 4.71
N LEU A 62 -41.24 -3.07 3.84
CA LEU A 62 -39.79 -3.09 3.96
C LEU A 62 -39.20 -1.68 3.87
N GLU A 63 -39.66 -0.86 2.92
CA GLU A 63 -39.22 0.54 2.77
C GLU A 63 -39.54 1.41 3.98
N GLN A 64 -40.69 1.17 4.64
CA GLN A 64 -41.07 1.84 5.88
C GLN A 64 -40.29 1.33 7.10
N GLY A 65 -39.83 0.08 7.07
CA GLY A 65 -38.98 -0.53 8.10
C GLY A 65 -37.50 -0.16 8.01
N ARG A 66 -37.08 0.61 6.99
CA ARG A 66 -35.68 1.02 6.81
C ARG A 66 -35.27 2.04 7.86
N ASP A 67 -34.23 1.72 8.60
CA ASP A 67 -33.52 2.71 9.43
C ASP A 67 -32.59 3.55 8.54
N ARG A 68 -33.12 4.68 8.08
CA ARG A 68 -32.39 5.61 7.19
C ARG A 68 -31.15 6.20 7.85
N LEU A 69 -31.17 6.42 9.16
CA LEU A 69 -30.01 6.97 9.86
C LEU A 69 -28.88 5.93 9.88
N LEU A 70 -29.22 4.68 10.14
CA LEU A 70 -28.26 3.59 10.07
C LEU A 70 -27.70 3.42 8.66
N GLU A 71 -28.53 3.49 7.61
CA GLU A 71 -28.07 3.40 6.22
C GLU A 71 -27.13 4.54 5.83
N MET A 72 -27.49 5.78 6.17
CA MET A 72 -26.64 6.95 5.93
C MET A 72 -25.32 6.88 6.71
N HIS A 73 -25.35 6.39 7.95
CA HIS A 73 -24.14 6.17 8.72
C HIS A 73 -23.29 5.04 8.13
N SER A 74 -23.92 3.96 7.66
CA SER A 74 -23.24 2.77 7.17
C SER A 74 -22.58 2.98 5.80
N ASN A 75 -23.17 3.79 4.93
CA ASN A 75 -22.59 4.07 3.62
C ASN A 75 -21.51 5.18 3.65
N GLY A 76 -21.41 5.94 4.74
CA GLY A 76 -20.42 7.01 4.94
C GLY A 76 -20.63 8.28 4.11
N GLY A 77 -21.60 8.29 3.21
CA GLY A 77 -21.98 9.42 2.36
C GLY A 77 -20.84 9.97 1.50
N ASP A 78 -20.88 11.29 1.26
CA ASP A 78 -19.95 11.99 0.37
C ASP A 78 -18.48 11.84 0.79
N LYS A 79 -18.20 11.67 2.09
CA LYS A 79 -16.83 11.45 2.59
C LYS A 79 -16.26 10.10 2.14
N ALA A 80 -17.09 9.06 2.15
CA ALA A 80 -16.68 7.74 1.67
C ALA A 80 -16.47 7.73 0.15
N GLN A 81 -17.31 8.46 -0.60
CA GLN A 81 -17.13 8.62 -2.04
C GLN A 81 -15.83 9.37 -2.37
N ALA A 82 -15.55 10.49 -1.70
CA ALA A 82 -14.30 11.23 -1.89
C ALA A 82 -13.07 10.38 -1.56
N LEU A 83 -13.15 9.52 -0.54
CA LEU A 83 -12.09 8.57 -0.21
C LEU A 83 -11.93 7.51 -1.31
N ALA A 84 -13.03 6.97 -1.86
CA ALA A 84 -12.99 6.01 -2.95
C ALA A 84 -12.34 6.61 -4.21
N GLU A 85 -12.67 7.86 -4.55
CA GLU A 85 -12.06 8.59 -5.65
C GLU A 85 -10.55 8.84 -5.41
N ALA A 86 -10.16 9.18 -4.18
CA ALA A 86 -8.75 9.35 -3.82
C ALA A 86 -7.93 8.05 -3.90
N ILE A 87 -8.55 6.89 -3.62
CA ILE A 87 -7.92 5.57 -3.80
C ILE A 87 -7.84 5.23 -5.28
N ALA A 88 -8.92 5.44 -6.04
CA ALA A 88 -8.94 5.19 -7.48
C ALA A 88 -7.91 6.04 -8.24
N ALA A 89 -7.64 7.27 -7.78
CA ALA A 89 -6.61 8.13 -8.34
C ALA A 89 -5.16 7.65 -8.06
N GLN A 90 -4.97 6.75 -7.10
CA GLN A 90 -3.67 6.13 -6.80
C GLN A 90 -3.45 4.83 -7.60
N ASP A 91 -4.51 4.26 -8.20
CA ASP A 91 -4.36 3.12 -9.10
C ASP A 91 -3.57 3.53 -10.35
N ASN A 92 -2.94 2.55 -11.02
CA ASN A 92 -2.09 2.75 -12.21
C ASN A 92 -0.86 3.67 -11.98
N ASP A 93 -0.33 3.70 -10.76
CA ASP A 93 0.94 4.37 -10.46
C ASP A 93 2.10 3.76 -11.27
N VAL A 94 2.62 4.55 -12.22
CA VAL A 94 3.74 4.16 -13.08
C VAL A 94 5.01 3.88 -12.27
N ASN A 95 5.15 4.52 -11.10
CA ASN A 95 6.30 4.31 -10.22
C ASN A 95 6.28 2.91 -9.63
N LEU A 96 5.10 2.41 -9.20
CA LEU A 96 4.95 1.05 -8.70
C LEU A 96 5.35 0.03 -9.77
N VAL A 97 4.87 0.19 -11.00
CA VAL A 97 5.19 -0.71 -12.11
C VAL A 97 6.70 -0.72 -12.35
N SER A 98 7.29 0.47 -12.54
CA SER A 98 8.73 0.60 -12.79
C SER A 98 9.58 0.04 -11.65
N PHE A 99 9.16 0.29 -10.40
CA PHE A 99 9.81 -0.23 -9.20
C PHE A 99 9.73 -1.76 -9.14
N ALA A 100 8.54 -2.34 -9.36
CA ALA A 100 8.32 -3.78 -9.28
C ALA A 100 9.14 -4.53 -10.33
N LEU A 101 9.17 -4.06 -11.58
CA LEU A 101 9.96 -4.68 -12.65
C LEU A 101 11.46 -4.65 -12.33
N ASN A 102 11.96 -3.54 -11.79
CA ASN A 102 13.35 -3.41 -11.36
C ASN A 102 13.67 -4.31 -10.17
N LEU A 103 12.77 -4.38 -9.18
CA LEU A 103 12.90 -5.28 -8.03
C LEU A 103 12.99 -6.74 -8.49
N PHE A 104 12.11 -7.16 -9.41
CA PHE A 104 12.11 -8.52 -9.95
C PHE A 104 13.38 -8.83 -10.73
N ASP A 105 13.88 -7.89 -11.54
CA ASP A 105 15.15 -8.05 -12.26
C ASP A 105 16.34 -8.21 -11.30
N ILE A 106 16.42 -7.38 -10.26
CA ILE A 106 17.46 -7.47 -9.22
C ILE A 106 17.40 -8.80 -8.48
N VAL A 107 16.20 -9.27 -8.12
CA VAL A 107 16.01 -10.56 -7.46
C VAL A 107 16.32 -11.72 -8.41
N GLY A 108 16.29 -11.50 -9.73
CA GLY A 108 16.49 -12.52 -10.76
C GLY A 108 15.22 -13.29 -11.10
N ILE A 109 14.04 -12.69 -10.99
CA ILE A 109 12.76 -13.28 -11.41
C ILE A 109 12.56 -12.98 -12.89
N ASN A 110 12.27 -14.02 -13.69
CA ASN A 110 11.99 -13.86 -15.10
C ASN A 110 10.61 -13.20 -15.30
N GLN A 111 10.55 -12.25 -16.23
CA GLN A 111 9.36 -11.45 -16.51
C GLN A 111 8.99 -11.61 -17.98
N GLU A 112 7.88 -12.28 -18.26
CA GLU A 112 7.33 -12.43 -19.63
C GLU A 112 6.10 -11.54 -19.77
N ASP A 113 6.22 -10.49 -20.58
CA ASP A 113 5.11 -9.59 -20.90
C ASP A 113 4.12 -10.29 -21.85
N ARG A 114 2.85 -10.31 -21.47
CA ARG A 114 1.73 -10.84 -22.27
C ARG A 114 0.79 -9.70 -22.65
N SER A 115 -0.03 -9.95 -23.67
CA SER A 115 -1.08 -9.02 -24.04
C SER A 115 -2.00 -8.70 -22.84
N ASP A 116 -2.60 -7.51 -22.85
CA ASP A 116 -3.58 -7.04 -21.87
C ASP A 116 -3.03 -6.68 -20.48
N ASN A 117 -1.84 -6.10 -20.38
CA ASN A 117 -1.21 -5.67 -19.11
C ASN A 117 -1.03 -6.83 -18.11
N LEU A 118 -0.67 -8.01 -18.63
CA LEU A 118 -0.40 -9.21 -17.84
C LEU A 118 1.08 -9.55 -17.93
N ILE A 119 1.70 -9.85 -16.80
CA ILE A 119 3.10 -10.28 -16.75
C ILE A 119 3.15 -11.64 -16.08
N VAL A 120 3.82 -12.59 -16.73
CA VAL A 120 4.08 -13.90 -16.14
C VAL A 120 5.43 -13.85 -15.45
N LEU A 121 5.41 -14.06 -14.13
CA LEU A 121 6.59 -14.15 -13.30
C LEU A 121 6.98 -15.62 -13.14
N THR A 122 8.22 -15.96 -13.46
CA THR A 122 8.75 -17.32 -13.25
C THR A 122 10.08 -17.29 -12.51
N PRO A 123 10.34 -18.26 -11.61
CA PRO A 123 11.65 -18.41 -10.99
C PRO A 123 12.76 -18.59 -12.03
N SER A 124 14.00 -18.25 -11.66
CA SER A 124 15.17 -18.46 -12.51
C SER A 124 16.34 -19.08 -11.74
N ASP A 125 17.30 -19.67 -12.47
CA ASP A 125 18.49 -20.29 -11.89
C ASP A 125 19.45 -19.29 -11.21
N HIS A 126 19.29 -17.98 -11.48
CA HIS A 126 20.18 -16.92 -10.96
C HIS A 126 19.50 -16.05 -9.91
N MET A 127 18.40 -16.53 -9.31
CA MET A 127 17.72 -15.81 -8.24
C MET A 127 18.63 -15.58 -7.03
N LEU A 128 18.48 -14.42 -6.39
CA LEU A 128 19.22 -14.08 -5.16
C LEU A 128 18.89 -15.01 -3.99
N VAL A 129 17.67 -15.54 -3.96
CA VAL A 129 17.20 -16.48 -2.94
C VAL A 129 16.64 -17.74 -3.60
N PRO A 130 16.84 -18.93 -3.00
CA PRO A 130 16.32 -20.19 -3.55
C PRO A 130 14.80 -20.20 -3.70
N ASP A 131 14.07 -19.63 -2.73
CA ASP A 131 12.62 -19.55 -2.71
C ASP A 131 12.19 -18.11 -2.40
N PHE A 132 11.42 -17.49 -3.29
CA PHE A 132 10.90 -16.13 -3.11
C PHE A 132 9.46 -16.16 -2.56
N PRO A 133 9.20 -15.62 -1.35
CA PRO A 133 7.88 -15.68 -0.74
C PRO A 133 6.81 -14.97 -1.59
N GLY A 134 5.82 -15.73 -2.06
CA GLY A 134 4.73 -15.24 -2.91
C GLY A 134 4.88 -15.59 -4.39
N LEU A 135 6.02 -16.16 -4.81
CA LEU A 135 6.22 -16.68 -6.16
C LEU A 135 6.14 -18.22 -6.14
N PRO A 136 5.11 -18.83 -6.77
CA PRO A 136 5.04 -20.28 -6.94
C PRO A 136 6.16 -20.82 -7.84
N GLN A 137 6.53 -22.09 -7.69
CA GLN A 137 7.53 -22.74 -8.56
C GLN A 137 7.09 -22.78 -10.04
N ASP A 138 5.80 -22.97 -10.29
CA ASP A 138 5.22 -22.94 -11.64
C ASP A 138 5.04 -21.51 -12.19
N GLY A 139 5.41 -20.49 -11.42
CA GLY A 139 5.19 -19.09 -11.72
C GLY A 139 3.79 -18.58 -11.37
N CYS A 140 3.56 -17.29 -11.59
CA CYS A 140 2.25 -16.68 -11.44
C CYS A 140 2.04 -15.54 -12.44
N THR A 141 0.79 -15.31 -12.83
CA THR A 141 0.41 -14.14 -13.64
C THR A 141 0.07 -12.97 -12.72
N VAL A 142 0.61 -11.79 -13.01
CA VAL A 142 0.34 -10.57 -12.26
C VAL A 142 -0.19 -9.47 -13.19
N THR A 143 -0.97 -8.56 -12.62
CA THR A 143 -1.40 -7.32 -13.27
C THR A 143 -1.37 -6.16 -12.30
N PHE A 144 -1.13 -4.96 -12.82
CA PHE A 144 -1.21 -3.70 -12.07
C PHE A 144 -2.52 -2.95 -12.33
N ASP A 145 -3.38 -3.49 -13.21
CA ASP A 145 -4.66 -2.92 -13.58
C ASP A 145 -5.79 -3.62 -12.81
N ARG A 146 -6.56 -2.84 -12.05
CA ARG A 146 -7.67 -3.34 -11.24
C ARG A 146 -8.79 -3.92 -12.10
N GLU A 147 -9.10 -3.33 -13.25
CA GLU A 147 -10.16 -3.84 -14.13
C GLU A 147 -9.78 -5.19 -14.72
N GLN A 148 -8.51 -5.37 -15.09
CA GLN A 148 -8.01 -6.66 -15.55
C GLN A 148 -8.10 -7.72 -14.45
N ALA A 149 -7.67 -7.39 -13.23
CA ALA A 149 -7.76 -8.30 -12.09
C ALA A 149 -9.22 -8.71 -11.76
N LEU A 150 -10.19 -7.80 -11.93
CA LEU A 150 -11.60 -8.12 -11.74
C LEU A 150 -12.15 -9.04 -12.84
N SER A 151 -11.59 -8.98 -14.04
CA SER A 151 -11.99 -9.85 -15.17
C SER A 151 -11.31 -11.22 -15.15
N ARG A 152 -10.13 -11.32 -14.52
CA ARG A 152 -9.27 -12.50 -14.50
C ARG A 152 -8.86 -12.87 -13.08
N GLU A 153 -9.60 -13.80 -12.49
CA GLU A 153 -9.30 -14.33 -11.15
C GLU A 153 -7.97 -15.10 -11.08
N ASP A 154 -7.43 -15.54 -12.21
CA ASP A 154 -6.12 -16.22 -12.31
C ASP A 154 -4.92 -15.26 -12.24
N ALA A 155 -5.14 -13.95 -12.36
CA ALA A 155 -4.11 -12.92 -12.26
C ALA A 155 -4.10 -12.26 -10.87
N GLN A 156 -2.93 -12.09 -10.28
CA GLN A 156 -2.77 -11.40 -9.01
C GLN A 156 -2.70 -9.87 -9.24
N PHE A 157 -3.54 -9.11 -8.53
CA PHE A 157 -3.47 -7.65 -8.53
C PHE A 157 -2.32 -7.15 -7.65
N VAL A 158 -1.31 -6.54 -8.26
CA VAL A 158 -0.12 -6.06 -7.58
C VAL A 158 -0.28 -4.58 -7.21
N SER A 159 -0.30 -4.32 -5.90
CA SER A 159 -0.22 -2.99 -5.28
C SER A 159 1.02 -2.89 -4.38
N TRP A 160 1.28 -1.71 -3.79
CA TRP A 160 2.31 -1.53 -2.76
C TRP A 160 2.12 -2.45 -1.53
N GLU A 161 0.89 -2.90 -1.28
CA GLU A 161 0.56 -3.80 -0.17
C GLU A 161 0.65 -5.29 -0.56
N HIS A 162 0.88 -5.60 -1.83
CA HIS A 162 0.94 -6.98 -2.28
C HIS A 162 2.11 -7.72 -1.60
N PRO A 163 1.93 -8.97 -1.12
CA PRO A 163 2.98 -9.71 -0.43
C PRO A 163 4.28 -9.82 -1.23
N ILE A 164 4.21 -10.05 -2.55
CA ILE A 164 5.40 -10.11 -3.42
C ILE A 164 6.25 -8.83 -3.32
N ILE A 165 5.62 -7.65 -3.29
CA ILE A 165 6.32 -6.37 -3.20
C ILE A 165 6.90 -6.17 -1.81
N ARG A 166 6.10 -6.42 -0.76
CA ARG A 166 6.56 -6.28 0.64
C ARG A 166 7.70 -7.24 0.97
N ASN A 167 7.62 -8.48 0.51
CA ASN A 167 8.67 -9.49 0.75
C ASN A 167 9.94 -9.15 -0.04
N GLY A 168 9.82 -8.63 -1.26
CA GLY A 168 10.98 -8.17 -2.03
C GLY A 168 11.63 -6.93 -1.40
N LEU A 169 10.83 -5.97 -0.90
CA LEU A 169 11.34 -4.85 -0.11
C LEU A 169 12.07 -5.34 1.15
N ASP A 170 11.46 -6.24 1.91
CA ASP A 170 12.07 -6.80 3.13
C ASP A 170 13.38 -7.54 2.84
N LEU A 171 13.44 -8.30 1.75
CA LEU A 171 14.64 -9.01 1.30
C LEU A 171 15.80 -8.04 1.02
N ILE A 172 15.53 -6.94 0.33
CA ILE A 172 16.56 -5.94 -0.02
C ILE A 172 16.94 -5.10 1.20
N LEU A 173 15.96 -4.61 1.96
CA LEU A 173 16.19 -3.70 3.10
C LEU A 173 16.77 -4.41 4.33
N SER A 174 16.54 -5.72 4.48
CA SER A 174 17.16 -6.52 5.55
C SER A 174 18.54 -7.06 5.17
N GLY A 175 18.86 -7.05 3.87
CA GLY A 175 20.14 -7.51 3.34
C GLY A 175 21.22 -6.42 3.40
N ASP A 176 22.45 -6.81 3.04
CA ASP A 176 23.58 -5.89 2.84
C ASP A 176 23.79 -5.52 1.36
N THR A 177 22.96 -6.06 0.47
CA THR A 177 23.04 -5.79 -0.97
C THR A 177 22.69 -4.33 -1.24
N GLY A 178 23.61 -3.60 -1.88
CA GLY A 178 23.44 -2.16 -2.16
C GLY A 178 23.93 -1.24 -1.04
N SER A 179 24.40 -1.77 0.10
CA SER A 179 24.92 -0.97 1.22
C SER A 179 26.25 -0.26 0.92
N CYS A 180 27.06 -0.78 -0.02
CA CYS A 180 28.34 -0.18 -0.37
C CYS A 180 28.64 -0.21 -1.87
N ALA A 181 29.12 0.92 -2.39
CA ALA A 181 29.50 1.03 -3.81
C ALA A 181 30.66 2.01 -4.03
N VAL A 182 31.37 1.83 -5.14
CA VAL A 182 32.40 2.77 -5.61
C VAL A 182 32.08 3.14 -7.06
N SER A 183 32.05 4.43 -7.35
CA SER A 183 31.71 4.96 -8.67
C SER A 183 32.66 6.06 -9.11
N LEU A 184 32.79 6.23 -10.42
CA LEU A 184 33.53 7.33 -11.04
C LEU A 184 32.57 8.36 -11.59
N LEU A 185 32.86 9.64 -11.32
CA LEU A 185 32.16 10.76 -11.93
C LEU A 185 33.05 11.37 -13.02
N LYS A 186 32.60 11.28 -14.28
CA LYS A 186 33.31 11.86 -15.42
C LYS A 186 32.91 13.32 -15.61
N ASN A 187 33.63 14.23 -14.96
CA ASN A 187 33.30 15.66 -15.02
C ASN A 187 34.55 16.53 -15.16
N LYS A 188 34.69 17.19 -16.31
CA LYS A 188 35.81 18.09 -16.63
C LYS A 188 35.78 19.42 -15.86
N ALA A 189 34.61 19.80 -15.34
CA ALA A 189 34.45 21.03 -14.57
C ALA A 189 34.97 20.90 -13.12
N LEU A 190 35.18 19.67 -12.65
CA LEU A 190 35.67 19.39 -11.30
C LEU A 190 37.15 18.97 -11.32
N PRO A 191 37.95 19.30 -10.29
CA PRO A 191 39.32 18.83 -10.18
C PRO A 191 39.40 17.29 -10.14
N VAL A 192 40.39 16.72 -10.82
CA VAL A 192 40.66 15.27 -10.75
C VAL A 192 41.01 14.86 -9.33
N GLY A 193 40.46 13.74 -8.87
CA GLY A 193 40.67 13.24 -7.52
C GLY A 193 39.81 13.93 -6.46
N THR A 194 38.84 14.76 -6.87
CA THR A 194 37.80 15.23 -5.95
C THR A 194 37.05 14.03 -5.40
N LEU A 195 36.92 14.01 -4.07
CA LEU A 195 36.24 12.95 -3.33
C LEU A 195 34.86 13.44 -2.90
N LEU A 196 33.85 12.65 -3.25
CA LEU A 196 32.49 12.80 -2.75
C LEU A 196 32.08 11.49 -2.08
N VAL A 197 31.41 11.59 -0.93
CA VAL A 197 30.86 10.42 -0.23
C VAL A 197 29.36 10.64 -0.10
N GLU A 198 28.61 9.78 -0.75
CA GLU A 198 27.17 9.73 -0.61
C GLU A 198 26.82 8.77 0.53
N LEU A 199 26.03 9.26 1.47
CA LEU A 199 25.65 8.55 2.68
C LEU A 199 24.12 8.53 2.73
N VAL A 200 23.55 7.36 2.95
CA VAL A 200 22.12 7.20 3.21
C VAL A 200 21.99 6.72 4.64
N TYR A 201 21.57 7.64 5.50
CA TYR A 201 21.18 7.31 6.86
C TYR A 201 19.70 6.95 6.88
N VAL A 202 19.27 6.14 7.85
CA VAL A 202 17.87 5.81 8.06
C VAL A 202 17.51 6.17 9.49
N VAL A 203 16.47 7.00 9.65
CA VAL A 203 15.85 7.29 10.95
C VAL A 203 14.78 6.25 11.19
N GLU A 204 14.86 5.54 12.31
CA GLU A 204 13.92 4.48 12.66
C GLU A 204 13.71 4.40 14.17
N ALA A 205 12.53 3.93 14.57
CA ALA A 205 12.18 3.62 15.95
C ALA A 205 12.03 2.10 16.12
N GLN A 206 12.65 1.55 17.15
CA GLN A 206 12.55 0.12 17.47
C GLN A 206 11.35 -0.11 18.37
N ALA A 207 10.25 -0.60 17.79
CA ALA A 207 9.00 -0.75 18.53
C ALA A 207 8.11 -1.88 18.00
N PRO A 208 7.21 -2.42 18.86
CA PRO A 208 6.24 -3.40 18.43
C PRO A 208 5.30 -2.90 17.33
N LYS A 209 5.01 -3.76 16.34
CA LYS A 209 4.15 -3.43 15.18
C LYS A 209 2.75 -2.92 15.57
N HIS A 210 2.20 -3.35 16.71
CA HIS A 210 0.89 -2.93 17.17
C HIS A 210 0.81 -1.44 17.56
N LEU A 211 1.96 -0.77 17.79
CA LEU A 211 2.01 0.67 18.05
C LEU A 211 1.91 1.51 16.77
N GLN A 212 2.07 0.89 15.58
CA GLN A 212 1.89 1.55 14.28
C GLN A 212 2.73 2.83 14.09
N LEU A 213 3.95 2.88 14.66
CA LEU A 213 4.84 4.05 14.57
C LEU A 213 5.17 4.45 13.13
N THR A 214 5.14 3.50 12.20
CA THR A 214 5.33 3.75 10.76
C THR A 214 4.30 4.69 10.14
N ARG A 215 3.18 4.97 10.83
CA ARG A 215 2.22 6.02 10.44
C ARG A 215 2.78 7.43 10.55
N PHE A 216 3.75 7.64 11.44
CA PHE A 216 4.31 8.95 11.77
C PHE A 216 5.80 9.03 11.44
N LEU A 217 6.54 7.95 11.73
CA LEU A 217 7.97 7.82 11.45
C LEU A 217 8.26 6.42 10.88
N PRO A 218 7.95 6.17 9.60
CA PRO A 218 8.48 4.98 8.91
C PRO A 218 10.02 5.07 8.82
N PRO A 219 10.73 3.96 8.52
CA PRO A 219 12.17 4.02 8.24
C PRO A 219 12.46 5.04 7.14
N THR A 220 12.92 6.23 7.53
CA THR A 220 12.96 7.40 6.65
C THR A 220 14.40 7.67 6.25
N PRO A 221 14.74 7.58 4.95
CA PRO A 221 16.11 7.81 4.50
C PRO A 221 16.46 9.30 4.51
N ILE A 222 17.62 9.63 5.08
CA ILE A 222 18.29 10.92 4.96
C ILE A 222 19.51 10.73 4.05
N ARG A 223 19.40 11.25 2.84
CA ARG A 223 20.50 11.27 1.88
C ARG A 223 21.41 12.48 2.14
N MET A 224 22.71 12.22 2.26
CA MET A 224 23.75 13.22 2.36
C MET A 224 24.80 13.01 1.27
N LEU A 225 25.30 14.10 0.69
CA LEU A 225 26.37 14.07 -0.30
C LEU A 225 27.49 14.96 0.20
N MET A 226 28.48 14.35 0.84
CA MET A 226 29.54 15.04 1.55
C MET A 226 30.73 15.30 0.63
N ASP A 227 31.26 16.52 0.69
CA ASP A 227 32.58 16.84 0.13
C ASP A 227 33.68 16.74 1.20
N ARG A 228 34.95 16.79 0.77
CA ARG A 228 36.11 16.73 1.68
C ARG A 228 36.16 17.86 2.73
N LYS A 229 35.37 18.93 2.57
CA LYS A 229 35.29 20.05 3.52
C LYS A 229 34.20 19.84 4.57
N GLY A 230 33.37 18.79 4.44
CA GLY A 230 32.24 18.53 5.33
C GLY A 230 30.95 19.23 4.90
N THR A 231 30.86 19.72 3.67
CA THR A 231 29.64 20.36 3.14
C THR A 231 28.69 19.31 2.59
N ASN A 232 27.42 19.36 2.99
CA ASN A 232 26.36 18.52 2.40
C ASN A 232 25.77 19.18 1.14
N LEU A 233 25.87 18.48 0.01
CA LEU A 233 25.42 18.90 -1.32
C LEU A 233 24.12 18.20 -1.76
N ALA A 234 23.53 17.34 -0.91
CA ALA A 234 22.38 16.51 -1.29
C ALA A 234 21.15 17.35 -1.70
N ALA A 235 20.95 18.52 -1.09
CA ALA A 235 19.83 19.40 -1.42
C ALA A 235 19.94 20.03 -2.81
N GLN A 236 21.16 20.21 -3.34
CA GLN A 236 21.41 20.79 -4.65
C GLN A 236 21.58 19.73 -5.75
N VAL A 237 21.84 18.48 -5.37
CA VAL A 237 22.17 17.39 -6.28
C VAL A 237 21.13 16.27 -6.15
N GLU A 238 20.18 16.24 -7.07
CA GLU A 238 19.14 15.20 -7.16
C GLU A 238 19.76 13.81 -7.41
N PHE A 239 19.12 12.75 -6.90
CA PHE A 239 19.67 11.39 -6.85
C PHE A 239 19.76 10.75 -8.23
N GLU A 240 18.66 10.73 -8.98
CA GLU A 240 18.58 10.07 -10.27
C GLU A 240 19.52 10.70 -11.29
N SER A 241 19.54 12.03 -11.36
CA SER A 241 20.42 12.78 -12.25
C SER A 241 21.90 12.57 -11.94
N PHE A 242 22.25 12.52 -10.66
CA PHE A 242 23.61 12.22 -10.23
C PHE A 242 23.99 10.78 -10.55
N ASN A 243 23.12 9.81 -10.22
CA ASN A 243 23.34 8.39 -10.43
C ASN A 243 23.59 8.05 -11.91
N ARG A 244 22.84 8.66 -12.84
CA ARG A 244 23.00 8.45 -14.29
C ARG A 244 24.34 8.90 -14.86
N GLN A 245 25.05 9.79 -14.19
CA GLN A 245 26.37 10.29 -14.61
C GLN A 245 27.52 9.43 -14.07
N LEU A 246 27.22 8.47 -13.20
CA LEU A 246 28.21 7.64 -12.55
C LEU A 246 28.51 6.40 -13.38
N ASN A 247 29.78 6.01 -13.37
CA ASN A 247 30.26 4.80 -14.03
C ASN A 247 30.78 3.82 -12.98
N ALA A 248 30.48 2.53 -13.18
CA ALA A 248 31.01 1.46 -12.37
C ALA A 248 32.53 1.31 -12.54
N VAL A 249 33.18 0.78 -11.50
CA VAL A 249 34.64 0.58 -11.44
C VAL A 249 34.93 -0.90 -11.22
N ASN A 250 35.98 -1.41 -11.86
CA ASN A 250 36.39 -2.79 -11.63
C ASN A 250 36.89 -3.01 -10.19
N ARG A 251 36.67 -4.21 -9.66
CA ARG A 251 36.95 -4.58 -8.26
C ARG A 251 38.39 -4.27 -7.82
N HIS A 252 39.36 -4.48 -8.70
CA HIS A 252 40.78 -4.25 -8.39
C HIS A 252 41.10 -2.76 -8.18
N THR A 253 40.56 -1.90 -9.05
CA THR A 253 40.76 -0.45 -8.98
C THR A 253 39.99 0.15 -7.80
N SER A 254 38.76 -0.30 -7.57
CA SER A 254 37.96 0.12 -6.41
C SER A 254 38.68 -0.13 -5.09
N SER A 255 39.26 -1.33 -4.90
CA SER A 255 39.97 -1.66 -3.66
C SER A 255 41.18 -0.75 -3.41
N LYS A 256 41.96 -0.42 -4.45
CA LYS A 256 43.10 0.50 -4.33
C LYS A 256 42.66 1.93 -4.03
N LEU A 257 41.62 2.41 -4.70
CA LEU A 257 41.06 3.75 -4.47
C LEU A 257 40.57 3.89 -3.03
N VAL A 258 39.75 2.95 -2.56
CA VAL A 258 39.21 2.97 -1.19
C VAL A 258 40.33 2.98 -0.15
N ASN A 259 41.35 2.11 -0.29
CA ASN A 259 42.47 2.06 0.64
C ASN A 259 43.29 3.37 0.66
N ALA A 260 43.39 4.07 -0.47
CA ALA A 260 44.13 5.33 -0.55
C ALA A 260 43.41 6.49 0.16
N VAL A 261 42.07 6.49 0.17
CA VAL A 261 41.26 7.57 0.78
C VAL A 261 40.58 7.17 2.10
N GLN A 262 40.88 5.99 2.64
CA GLN A 262 40.17 5.43 3.81
C GLN A 262 40.18 6.38 5.02
N GLN A 263 41.32 6.99 5.32
CA GLN A 263 41.42 7.95 6.42
C GLN A 263 40.58 9.21 6.17
N GLU A 264 40.53 9.70 4.93
CA GLU A 264 39.73 10.87 4.56
C GLU A 264 38.23 10.58 4.67
N VAL A 265 37.79 9.41 4.20
CA VAL A 265 36.40 8.97 4.32
C VAL A 265 35.98 8.84 5.79
N HIS A 266 36.86 8.34 6.66
CA HIS A 266 36.55 8.26 8.09
C HIS A 266 36.32 9.64 8.73
N VAL A 267 37.12 10.64 8.35
CA VAL A 267 36.91 12.03 8.80
C VAL A 267 35.59 12.59 8.25
N MET A 268 35.26 12.32 6.99
CA MET A 268 34.01 12.76 6.38
C MET A 268 32.78 12.13 7.05
N LEU A 269 32.86 10.87 7.50
CA LEU A 269 31.80 10.21 8.26
C LEU A 269 31.56 10.89 9.61
N GLN A 270 32.62 11.25 10.33
CA GLN A 270 32.50 12.00 11.60
C GLN A 270 31.89 13.39 11.39
N GLN A 271 32.21 14.06 10.28
CA GLN A 271 31.60 15.35 9.93
C GLN A 271 30.11 15.22 9.58
N ALA A 272 29.72 14.14 8.91
CA ALA A 272 28.33 13.86 8.58
C ALA A 272 27.47 13.57 9.82
N GLU A 273 28.07 13.00 10.87
CA GLU A 273 27.39 12.58 12.09
C GLU A 273 26.63 13.73 12.78
N SER A 274 27.27 14.88 12.97
CA SER A 274 26.60 16.04 13.59
C SER A 274 25.49 16.62 12.71
N LEU A 275 25.63 16.55 11.39
CA LEU A 275 24.64 17.06 10.45
C LEU A 275 23.41 16.15 10.33
N VAL A 276 23.60 14.82 10.38
CA VAL A 276 22.50 13.88 10.39
C VAL A 276 21.78 13.90 11.73
N GLU A 277 22.48 14.08 12.84
CA GLU A 277 21.85 14.19 14.17
C GLU A 277 20.85 15.35 14.22
N GLU A 278 21.20 16.52 13.67
CA GLU A 278 20.30 17.68 13.59
C GLU A 278 19.06 17.38 12.73
N GLN A 279 19.26 16.80 11.54
CA GLN A 279 18.15 16.46 10.63
C GLN A 279 17.25 15.35 11.20
N ALA A 280 17.83 14.33 11.82
CA ALA A 280 17.10 13.24 12.45
C ALA A 280 16.25 13.74 13.61
N ARG A 281 16.80 14.63 14.46
CA ARG A 281 16.03 15.26 15.55
C ARG A 281 14.86 16.08 15.02
N ALA A 282 15.06 16.83 13.93
CA ALA A 282 13.98 17.60 13.32
C ALA A 282 12.83 16.69 12.82
N LEU A 283 13.16 15.57 12.17
CA LEU A 283 12.17 14.58 11.73
C LEU A 283 11.45 13.91 12.90
N ILE A 284 12.18 13.54 13.96
CA ILE A 284 11.59 12.93 15.16
C ILE A 284 10.62 13.89 15.85
N GLU A 285 10.99 15.16 16.02
CA GLU A 285 10.09 16.16 16.63
C GLU A 285 8.87 16.44 15.76
N GLN A 286 9.02 16.49 14.44
CA GLN A 286 7.87 16.61 13.53
C GLN A 286 6.93 15.41 13.66
N ALA A 287 7.46 14.19 13.66
CA ALA A 287 6.67 12.97 13.83
C ALA A 287 5.96 12.92 15.19
N LYS A 288 6.62 13.39 16.26
CA LYS A 288 6.02 13.49 17.59
C LYS A 288 4.86 14.47 17.62
N GLN A 289 5.03 15.65 17.03
CA GLN A 289 3.96 16.64 16.97
C GLN A 289 2.76 16.10 16.19
N GLU A 290 3.00 15.49 15.02
CA GLU A 290 1.94 14.89 14.21
C GLU A 290 1.22 13.75 14.93
N ALA A 291 1.98 12.87 15.60
CA ALA A 291 1.43 11.77 16.40
C ALA A 291 0.57 12.30 17.55
N ASP A 292 1.06 13.31 18.27
CA ASP A 292 0.35 13.90 19.39
C ASP A 292 -0.96 14.56 18.93
N ASP A 293 -0.92 15.35 17.87
CA ASP A 293 -2.09 16.05 17.33
C ASP A 293 -3.17 15.08 16.85
N LYS A 294 -2.79 14.05 16.07
CA LYS A 294 -3.73 13.06 15.55
C LYS A 294 -4.36 12.22 16.67
N LEU A 295 -3.53 11.66 17.55
CA LEU A 295 -4.01 10.79 18.62
C LEU A 295 -4.82 11.55 19.68
N SER A 296 -4.45 12.80 19.99
CA SER A 296 -5.23 13.64 20.91
C SER A 296 -6.58 14.04 20.31
N THR A 297 -6.63 14.30 19.00
CA THR A 297 -7.90 14.59 18.30
C THR A 297 -8.82 13.37 18.28
N GLU A 298 -8.27 12.18 18.02
CA GLU A 298 -9.03 10.92 18.08
C GLU A 298 -9.55 10.65 19.50
N LEU A 299 -8.73 10.87 20.53
CA LEU A 299 -9.11 10.71 21.93
C LEU A 299 -10.23 11.67 22.32
N ALA A 300 -10.09 12.96 22.01
CA ALA A 300 -11.12 13.97 22.30
C ALA A 300 -12.45 13.65 21.61
N ARG A 301 -12.39 13.14 20.36
CA ARG A 301 -13.60 12.68 19.65
C ARG A 301 -14.24 11.48 20.33
N LEU A 302 -13.44 10.50 20.76
CA LEU A 302 -13.95 9.28 21.42
C LEU A 302 -14.58 9.61 22.78
N GLU A 303 -13.97 10.49 23.57
CA GLU A 303 -14.51 10.99 24.82
C GLU A 303 -15.84 11.74 24.62
N ALA A 304 -15.91 12.61 23.61
CA ALA A 304 -17.14 13.33 23.26
C ALA A 304 -18.26 12.36 22.86
N LEU A 305 -17.94 11.30 22.11
CA LEU A 305 -18.92 10.28 21.73
C LEU A 305 -19.35 9.45 22.94
N LYS A 306 -18.44 9.09 23.85
CA LYS A 306 -18.74 8.34 25.08
C LYS A 306 -19.73 9.09 25.98
N ALA A 307 -19.65 10.41 26.02
CA ALA A 307 -20.61 11.24 26.78
C ALA A 307 -22.06 11.14 26.26
N VAL A 308 -22.25 10.76 24.99
CA VAL A 308 -23.58 10.71 24.33
C VAL A 308 -24.01 9.31 23.87
N ASN A 309 -23.09 8.34 23.82
CA ASN A 309 -23.33 6.99 23.32
C ASN A 309 -22.82 5.92 24.31
N PRO A 310 -23.72 5.15 24.94
CA PRO A 310 -23.34 4.13 25.92
C PRO A 310 -22.61 2.91 25.33
N ASN A 311 -22.54 2.79 24.00
CA ASN A 311 -21.85 1.68 23.35
C ASN A 311 -20.32 1.81 23.35
N ILE A 312 -19.78 2.97 23.71
CA ILE A 312 -18.33 3.19 23.79
C ILE A 312 -17.84 2.73 25.15
N ARG A 313 -16.87 1.83 25.15
CA ARG A 313 -16.33 1.21 26.36
C ARG A 313 -15.18 2.02 26.95
N ASP A 314 -15.01 1.90 28.26
CA ASP A 314 -13.87 2.52 28.97
C ASP A 314 -12.54 2.00 28.43
N ASP A 315 -12.46 0.70 28.17
CA ASP A 315 -11.29 0.01 27.61
C ASP A 315 -10.81 0.63 26.27
N GLU A 316 -11.71 1.19 25.46
CA GLU A 316 -11.36 1.79 24.16
C GLU A 316 -10.65 3.14 24.34
N VAL A 317 -11.09 3.92 25.33
CA VAL A 317 -10.46 5.20 25.69
C VAL A 317 -9.11 4.95 26.35
N GLU A 318 -9.06 4.01 27.30
CA GLU A 318 -7.83 3.63 27.99
C GLU A 318 -6.78 3.07 27.02
N ALA A 319 -7.19 2.23 26.05
CA ALA A 319 -6.30 1.68 25.04
C ALA A 319 -5.69 2.79 24.15
N LEU A 320 -6.49 3.78 23.75
CA LEU A 320 -6.01 4.89 22.92
C LEU A 320 -5.08 5.82 23.72
N GLU A 321 -5.41 6.11 24.98
CA GLU A 321 -4.55 6.91 25.86
C GLU A 321 -3.21 6.21 26.12
N PHE A 322 -3.25 4.90 26.39
CA PHE A 322 -2.06 4.07 26.54
C PHE A 322 -1.24 4.04 25.25
N ASN A 323 -1.88 3.82 24.10
CA ASN A 323 -1.21 3.81 22.80
C ASN A 323 -0.49 5.14 22.53
N ARG A 324 -1.15 6.29 22.76
CA ARG A 324 -0.53 7.61 22.63
C ARG A 324 0.72 7.75 23.50
N LYS A 325 0.63 7.38 24.79
CA LYS A 325 1.79 7.43 25.70
C LYS A 325 2.94 6.56 25.17
N GLN A 326 2.66 5.34 24.74
CA GLN A 326 3.67 4.43 24.21
C GLN A 326 4.30 4.94 22.92
N VAL A 327 3.51 5.45 21.97
CA VAL A 327 4.01 6.02 20.72
C VAL A 327 4.97 7.17 20.99
N LEU A 328 4.62 8.11 21.88
CA LEU A 328 5.49 9.25 22.21
C LEU A 328 6.78 8.83 22.91
N ILE A 329 6.74 7.82 23.79
CA ILE A 329 7.95 7.26 24.42
C ILE A 329 8.86 6.63 23.36
N ASN A 330 8.31 5.78 22.48
CA ASN A 330 9.11 5.09 21.45
C ASN A 330 9.66 6.07 20.39
N LEU A 331 8.95 7.15 20.06
CA LEU A 331 9.47 8.20 19.19
C LEU A 331 10.63 8.97 19.83
N ASN A 332 10.63 9.18 21.15
CA ASN A 332 11.76 9.80 21.85
C ASN A 332 13.02 8.93 21.84
N GLU A 333 12.86 7.62 21.78
CA GLU A 333 13.96 6.66 21.69
C GLU A 333 14.37 6.35 20.24
N ALA A 334 13.75 7.00 19.26
CA ALA A 334 14.11 6.84 17.86
C ALA A 334 15.55 7.28 17.63
N GLY A 335 16.25 6.50 16.80
CA GLY A 335 17.64 6.72 16.46
C GLY A 335 17.82 6.85 14.95
N TRP A 336 19.07 6.93 14.55
CA TRP A 336 19.47 6.89 13.16
C TRP A 336 20.66 5.94 13.00
N ARG A 337 20.76 5.31 11.84
CA ARG A 337 21.91 4.46 11.48
C ARG A 337 22.33 4.74 10.04
N LEU A 338 23.62 4.52 9.74
CA LEU A 338 24.10 4.53 8.36
C LEU A 338 23.69 3.22 7.70
N ASP A 339 22.94 3.30 6.60
CA ASP A 339 22.41 2.15 5.88
C ASP A 339 23.21 1.88 4.60
N ALA A 340 23.51 2.93 3.82
CA ALA A 340 24.32 2.81 2.61
C ALA A 340 25.40 3.90 2.49
N ILE A 341 26.53 3.53 1.89
CA ILE A 341 27.65 4.40 1.57
C ILE A 341 28.13 4.18 0.13
N ARG A 342 28.23 5.26 -0.64
CA ARG A 342 28.81 5.24 -1.98
C ARG A 342 29.96 6.23 -2.10
N LEU A 343 31.14 5.68 -2.41
CA LEU A 343 32.34 6.47 -2.68
C LEU A 343 32.34 6.92 -4.15
N VAL A 344 32.44 8.23 -4.38
CA VAL A 344 32.50 8.79 -5.73
C VAL A 344 33.82 9.54 -5.91
N VAL A 345 34.56 9.17 -6.96
CA VAL A 345 35.84 9.81 -7.31
C VAL A 345 35.70 10.49 -8.67
N VAL A 346 36.09 11.77 -8.74
CA VAL A 346 36.07 12.52 -10.00
C VAL A 346 37.27 12.16 -10.87
N THR A 347 36.98 11.85 -12.13
CA THR A 347 37.95 11.60 -13.19
C THR A 347 37.62 12.42 -14.43
N HIS A 348 38.63 12.73 -15.25
CA HIS A 348 38.45 13.37 -16.56
C HIS A 348 38.40 12.35 -17.71
N GLN A 349 38.68 11.08 -17.42
CA GLN A 349 38.74 9.96 -18.37
C GLN A 349 37.48 9.11 -18.31
#